data_AF-A0A484BVL1-F1
#
_entry.id   AF-A0A484BVL1-F1
#
_cell.length_a   1.000
_cell.length_b   1.000
_cell.length_c   1.000
_cell.angle_alpha   90.00
_cell.angle_beta   90.00
_cell.angle_gamma   90.00
#
_symmetry.space_group_name_H-M   'P 1'
#
loop_
_entity.id
_entity.type
_entity.pdbx_description
1 polymer ?
#
loop_
_entity_poly.entity_id
_entity_poly.type
_entity_poly.pdbx_seq_one_letter_code
_entity_poly.pdbx_strand_id
1 'polypeptide(L)'
;MECTLLSPPASVRGMRELQRADFQKHVQIPRLRVPESQVQRVIPLVKKLLLKMEHLHPVRAVENQREILLHPLPVKNWESLPTAELEQQQVTQENFSHADLELTYENWSANEILKSVLPENEEGLSSFSRIGHIVHLNLRDHLLPYKQLIGEVLRDKLPNCRTVVNKAASIDNTYRNFQLELICGEPDYQVETKENGVPFEFDFSKVYWNPRLSTEHERIVNMLKPNDVLYDVFAGVGPFSVPAAKKHCKVLANDLNPVSYQWLQHNAKRNKCLAHIKMFNKDGREFILKELREDLLERWRTPATAEPYKIHVTMNLPAMAVEFLDTFRGLYTPEEVPEEANYPLVHVYSFAKGENTKALVQQLVESNLGATLGDELQGISFVRNVAPNKDIHIVMGRNKANAKKGAGAGAGAGGGAAAGKASAKPALNKSKKAKNVFKVTNNKGKKKPKEVKGKLKQLKETVKAKQEKVDETLKVLHKDMVVKKPKPAATPIKNKKKPAANSSKVSDTLGKLKF
;
A
#
# COMPACT_ATOMS: atom_id res chain seq x y z
N MET A 1 -22.92 16.56 -14.85
CA MET A 1 -22.43 16.67 -16.24
C MET A 1 -21.09 17.37 -16.19
N GLU A 2 -20.02 16.73 -16.67
CA GLU A 2 -18.69 17.39 -16.79
C GLU A 2 -18.77 18.45 -17.91
N CYS A 3 -18.21 19.64 -17.67
CA CYS A 3 -18.18 20.70 -18.67
C CYS A 3 -17.00 20.47 -19.62
N THR A 4 -17.26 19.97 -20.82
CA THR A 4 -16.23 19.69 -21.84
C THR A 4 -15.45 20.94 -22.26
N LEU A 5 -16.09 22.11 -22.19
CA LEU A 5 -15.46 23.41 -22.44
C LEU A 5 -14.26 23.63 -21.51
N LEU A 6 -14.37 23.26 -20.24
CA LEU A 6 -13.32 23.47 -19.24
C LEU A 6 -12.35 22.28 -19.11
N SER A 7 -12.56 21.19 -19.85
CA SER A 7 -11.64 20.05 -19.85
C SER A 7 -10.35 20.37 -20.63
N PRO A 8 -9.21 19.71 -20.33
CA PRO A 8 -8.00 19.83 -21.15
C PRO A 8 -8.27 19.56 -22.65
N PRO A 9 -7.45 20.09 -23.58
CA PRO A 9 -7.61 19.85 -25.02
C PRO A 9 -7.64 18.37 -25.37
N ALA A 10 -8.53 17.95 -26.26
CA ALA A 10 -8.62 16.54 -26.71
C ALA A 10 -7.35 16.07 -27.44
N SER A 11 -6.54 16.99 -27.96
CA SER A 11 -5.26 16.73 -28.63
C SER A 11 -4.19 16.13 -27.73
N VAL A 12 -4.27 16.29 -26.40
CA VAL A 12 -3.28 15.73 -25.47
C VAL A 12 -3.46 14.22 -25.25
N ARG A 13 -4.53 13.64 -25.78
CA ARG A 13 -4.83 12.22 -25.63
C ARG A 13 -3.73 11.36 -26.24
N GLY A 14 -3.23 10.40 -25.47
CA GLY A 14 -2.18 9.48 -25.89
C GLY A 14 -0.76 10.05 -25.81
N MET A 15 -0.59 11.29 -25.34
CA MET A 15 0.72 11.91 -25.10
C MET A 15 1.56 11.03 -24.16
N ARG A 16 2.82 10.77 -24.54
CA ARG A 16 3.77 9.95 -23.74
C ARG A 16 4.87 10.75 -23.07
N GLU A 17 5.19 11.90 -23.64
CA GLU A 17 6.16 12.87 -23.11
C GLU A 17 5.42 14.16 -22.80
N LEU A 18 5.60 14.71 -21.61
CA LEU A 18 4.78 15.82 -21.14
C LEU A 18 5.13 17.12 -21.87
N GLN A 19 4.22 17.58 -22.73
CA GLN A 19 4.30 18.88 -23.40
C GLN A 19 3.30 19.85 -22.76
N ARG A 20 3.77 20.66 -21.81
CA ARG A 20 2.90 21.60 -21.05
C ARG A 20 2.22 22.64 -21.94
N ALA A 21 2.86 23.03 -23.05
CA ALA A 21 2.30 23.97 -24.01
C ALA A 21 1.05 23.43 -24.74
N ASP A 22 0.97 22.12 -24.97
CA ASP A 22 -0.16 21.49 -25.67
C ASP A 22 -1.47 21.53 -24.85
N PHE A 23 -1.40 21.94 -23.58
CA PHE A 23 -2.57 22.17 -22.73
C PHE A 23 -3.18 23.57 -22.90
N GLN A 24 -2.56 24.46 -23.69
CA GLN A 24 -3.12 25.79 -23.95
C GLN A 24 -4.49 25.68 -24.63
N LYS A 25 -5.49 26.38 -24.09
CA LYS A 25 -6.87 26.35 -24.59
C LYS A 25 -7.56 27.69 -24.37
N HIS A 26 -8.07 28.30 -25.43
CA HIS A 26 -8.93 29.47 -25.32
C HIS A 26 -10.39 29.05 -25.20
N VAL A 27 -11.09 29.63 -24.23
CA VAL A 27 -12.50 29.37 -23.97
C VAL A 27 -13.26 30.67 -23.74
N GLN A 28 -14.52 30.69 -24.14
CA GLN A 28 -15.45 31.79 -23.85
C GLN A 28 -16.25 31.43 -22.60
N ILE A 29 -16.14 32.24 -21.55
CA ILE A 29 -16.81 31.99 -20.28
C ILE A 29 -17.72 33.16 -19.89
N PRO A 30 -18.86 32.89 -19.23
CA PRO A 30 -19.70 33.96 -18.71
C PRO A 30 -18.95 34.75 -17.63
N ARG A 31 -19.15 36.07 -17.62
CA ARG A 31 -18.58 36.96 -16.62
C ARG A 31 -19.55 38.08 -16.25
N LEU A 32 -19.28 38.71 -15.10
CA LEU A 32 -19.84 39.99 -14.72
C LEU A 32 -18.71 41.03 -14.61
N ARG A 33 -18.91 42.22 -15.17
CA ARG A 33 -18.08 43.40 -14.89
C ARG A 33 -18.86 44.36 -14.01
N VAL A 34 -18.35 44.62 -12.81
CA VAL A 34 -19.01 45.48 -11.82
C VAL A 34 -18.06 46.54 -11.29
N PRO A 35 -18.55 47.75 -10.94
CA PRO A 35 -17.77 48.75 -10.22
C PRO A 35 -17.17 48.18 -8.93
N GLU A 36 -15.96 48.62 -8.58
CA GLU A 36 -15.28 48.13 -7.38
C GLU A 36 -16.09 48.32 -6.09
N SER A 37 -16.87 49.40 -6.01
CA SER A 37 -17.77 49.71 -4.90
C SER A 37 -18.88 48.66 -4.66
N GLN A 38 -19.26 47.90 -5.69
CA GLN A 38 -20.38 46.94 -5.63
C GLN A 38 -19.93 45.50 -5.36
N VAL A 39 -18.66 45.18 -5.57
CA VAL A 39 -18.12 43.80 -5.56
C VAL A 39 -18.42 43.05 -4.28
N GLN A 40 -18.23 43.70 -3.13
CA GLN A 40 -18.48 43.11 -1.81
C GLN A 40 -19.95 42.67 -1.63
N ARG A 41 -20.89 43.33 -2.32
CA ARG A 41 -22.33 43.02 -2.27
C ARG A 41 -22.73 41.98 -3.32
N VAL A 42 -22.07 41.99 -4.48
CA VAL A 42 -22.34 41.06 -5.59
C VAL A 42 -21.78 39.67 -5.34
N ILE A 43 -20.56 39.56 -4.79
CA ILE A 43 -19.88 38.28 -4.59
C ILE A 43 -20.71 37.26 -3.78
N PRO A 44 -21.35 37.62 -2.64
CA PRO A 44 -22.20 36.70 -1.91
C PRO A 44 -23.34 36.08 -2.75
N LEU A 45 -23.90 36.83 -3.70
CA LEU A 45 -25.01 36.40 -4.56
C LEU A 45 -24.55 35.35 -5.58
N VAL A 46 -23.35 35.52 -6.15
CA VAL A 46 -22.81 34.65 -7.21
C VAL A 46 -21.74 33.68 -6.72
N LYS A 47 -21.48 33.60 -5.41
CA LYS A 47 -20.39 32.81 -4.82
C LYS A 47 -20.38 31.34 -5.24
N LYS A 48 -21.57 30.74 -5.41
CA LYS A 48 -21.74 29.34 -5.84
C LYS A 48 -21.56 29.14 -7.35
N LEU A 49 -21.61 30.23 -8.12
CA LEU A 49 -21.52 30.26 -9.57
C LEU A 49 -20.12 30.64 -10.06
N LEU A 50 -19.19 30.98 -9.17
CA LEU A 50 -17.80 31.33 -9.53
C LEU A 50 -17.09 30.18 -10.25
N LEU A 51 -16.31 30.51 -11.28
CA LEU A 51 -15.41 29.57 -11.93
C LEU A 51 -14.21 29.25 -11.02
N LYS A 52 -14.15 28.02 -10.49
CA LYS A 52 -13.05 27.57 -9.64
C LYS A 52 -12.17 26.58 -10.40
N MET A 53 -10.90 26.94 -10.57
CA MET A 53 -9.86 26.12 -11.19
C MET A 53 -8.54 26.35 -10.45
N GLU A 54 -7.56 25.46 -10.63
CA GLU A 54 -6.23 25.66 -10.03
C GLU A 54 -5.59 26.93 -10.60
N HIS A 55 -4.86 27.65 -9.75
CA HIS A 55 -4.15 28.88 -10.13
C HIS A 55 -5.01 29.96 -10.83
N LEU A 56 -6.35 29.87 -10.72
CA LEU A 56 -7.29 30.79 -11.33
C LEU A 56 -7.92 31.69 -10.25
N HIS A 57 -7.73 33.00 -10.38
CA HIS A 57 -8.47 33.96 -9.58
C HIS A 57 -9.80 34.28 -10.27
N PRO A 58 -10.97 33.89 -9.73
CA PRO A 58 -12.27 34.15 -10.35
C PRO A 58 -12.68 35.62 -10.29
N VAL A 59 -12.05 36.43 -9.42
CA VAL A 59 -12.32 37.85 -9.28
C VAL A 59 -11.04 38.60 -9.58
N ARG A 60 -11.06 39.46 -10.60
CA ARG A 60 -9.87 40.13 -11.14
C ARG A 60 -10.11 41.63 -11.23
N ALA A 61 -9.06 42.42 -11.03
CA ALA A 61 -9.12 43.85 -11.33
C ALA A 61 -8.96 44.07 -12.83
N VAL A 62 -9.84 44.88 -13.42
CA VAL A 62 -9.77 45.31 -14.82
C VAL A 62 -10.09 46.79 -14.84
N GLU A 63 -9.08 47.63 -15.07
CA GLU A 63 -9.20 49.09 -15.04
C GLU A 63 -9.83 49.56 -13.72
N ASN A 64 -10.96 50.29 -13.77
CA ASN A 64 -11.71 50.79 -12.60
C ASN A 64 -12.87 49.86 -12.18
N GLN A 65 -12.87 48.61 -12.64
CA GLN A 65 -13.91 47.62 -12.38
C GLN A 65 -13.31 46.30 -11.88
N ARG A 66 -14.17 45.43 -11.37
CA ARG A 66 -13.84 44.03 -11.15
C ARG A 66 -14.57 43.15 -12.14
N GLU A 67 -13.83 42.20 -12.67
CA GLU A 67 -14.34 41.11 -13.47
C GLU A 67 -14.53 39.89 -12.58
N ILE A 68 -15.73 39.29 -12.64
CA ILE A 68 -16.12 38.09 -11.91
C ILE A 68 -16.39 36.99 -12.93
N LEU A 69 -15.54 35.97 -12.97
CA LEU A 69 -15.65 34.83 -13.86
C LEU A 69 -16.61 33.78 -13.30
N LEU A 70 -17.56 33.35 -14.13
CA LEU A 70 -18.64 32.45 -13.75
C LEU A 70 -18.49 31.11 -14.47
N HIS A 71 -19.00 30.06 -13.83
CA HIS A 71 -18.95 28.72 -14.37
C HIS A 71 -19.98 28.59 -15.51
N PRO A 72 -19.58 28.16 -16.72
CA PRO A 72 -20.44 28.13 -17.92
C PRO A 72 -21.56 27.09 -17.86
N LEU A 73 -21.42 26.06 -17.03
CA LEU A 73 -22.46 25.03 -16.88
C LEU A 73 -23.75 25.56 -16.21
N PRO A 74 -23.71 26.16 -15.00
CA PRO A 74 -24.90 26.76 -14.39
C PRO A 74 -25.27 28.13 -14.95
N VAL A 75 -24.33 28.87 -15.57
CA VAL A 75 -24.57 30.21 -16.11
C VAL A 75 -24.46 30.20 -17.62
N LYS A 76 -25.60 30.21 -18.32
CA LYS A 76 -25.64 30.24 -19.79
C LYS A 76 -25.95 31.63 -20.35
N ASN A 77 -26.70 32.41 -19.59
CA ASN A 77 -27.21 33.74 -19.93
C ASN A 77 -27.50 34.54 -18.66
N TRP A 78 -27.92 35.79 -18.81
CA TRP A 78 -28.27 36.68 -17.69
C TRP A 78 -29.34 36.08 -16.79
N GLU A 79 -30.35 35.42 -17.37
CA GLU A 79 -31.48 34.82 -16.66
C GLU A 79 -31.07 33.59 -15.81
N SER A 80 -29.84 33.11 -15.97
CA SER A 80 -29.26 32.06 -15.12
C SER A 80 -28.77 32.58 -13.76
N LEU A 81 -28.73 33.91 -13.57
CA LEU A 81 -28.25 34.58 -12.37
C LEU A 81 -29.41 34.96 -11.43
N PRO A 82 -29.14 35.25 -10.15
CA PRO A 82 -30.11 35.88 -9.25
C PRO A 82 -30.35 37.34 -9.64
N THR A 83 -31.05 37.55 -10.77
CA THR A 83 -31.16 38.85 -11.44
C THR A 83 -31.86 39.89 -10.56
N ALA A 84 -32.92 39.51 -9.84
CA ALA A 84 -33.65 40.43 -8.95
C ALA A 84 -32.76 41.00 -7.84
N GLU A 85 -31.93 40.17 -7.21
CA GLU A 85 -30.99 40.59 -6.17
C GLU A 85 -29.81 41.37 -6.74
N LEU A 86 -29.35 41.04 -7.95
CA LEU A 86 -28.28 41.77 -8.64
C LEU A 86 -28.74 43.18 -9.06
N GLU A 87 -29.97 43.32 -9.56
CA GLU A 87 -30.56 44.61 -9.94
C GLU A 87 -30.70 45.55 -8.73
N GLN A 88 -31.02 45.02 -7.54
CA GLN A 88 -31.00 45.79 -6.28
C GLN A 88 -29.61 46.35 -5.95
N GLN A 89 -28.54 45.75 -6.49
CA GLN A 89 -27.16 46.24 -6.37
C GLN A 89 -26.72 47.08 -7.57
N GLN A 90 -27.65 47.48 -8.46
CA GLN A 90 -27.40 48.22 -9.69
C GLN A 90 -26.53 47.45 -10.70
N VAL A 91 -26.60 46.11 -10.68
CA VAL A 91 -25.99 45.23 -11.69
C VAL A 91 -27.10 44.77 -12.63
N THR A 92 -26.99 45.10 -13.91
CA THR A 92 -27.98 44.80 -14.94
C THR A 92 -27.41 43.83 -15.98
N GLN A 93 -28.23 43.46 -16.97
CA GLN A 93 -27.80 42.63 -18.11
C GLN A 93 -26.59 43.19 -18.85
N GLU A 94 -26.40 44.52 -18.85
CA GLU A 94 -25.24 45.17 -19.49
C GLU A 94 -23.90 44.81 -18.83
N ASN A 95 -23.93 44.46 -17.53
CA ASN A 95 -22.75 43.99 -16.81
C ASN A 95 -22.38 42.55 -17.17
N PHE A 96 -23.30 41.79 -17.77
CA PHE A 96 -23.10 40.41 -18.16
C PHE A 96 -22.59 40.30 -19.59
N SER A 97 -21.49 39.58 -19.75
CA SER A 97 -20.89 39.32 -21.05
C SER A 97 -20.09 38.02 -21.00
N HIS A 98 -19.51 37.62 -22.13
CA HIS A 98 -18.53 36.55 -22.16
C HIS A 98 -17.12 37.14 -22.20
N ALA A 99 -16.16 36.44 -21.62
CA ALA A 99 -14.75 36.76 -21.68
C ALA A 99 -13.96 35.62 -22.30
N ASP A 100 -13.00 35.98 -23.14
CA ASP A 100 -11.93 35.08 -23.54
C ASP A 100 -11.04 34.78 -22.34
N LEU A 101 -10.96 33.51 -21.99
CA LEU A 101 -10.06 33.00 -20.97
C LEU A 101 -9.11 32.00 -21.63
N GLU A 102 -7.82 32.28 -21.47
CA GLU A 102 -6.78 31.31 -21.77
C GLU A 102 -6.58 30.40 -20.56
N LEU A 103 -6.77 29.10 -20.77
CA LEU A 103 -6.43 28.05 -19.83
C LEU A 103 -5.11 27.42 -20.26
N THR A 104 -4.27 27.10 -19.28
CA THR A 104 -2.96 26.48 -19.46
C THR A 104 -2.82 25.26 -18.55
N TYR A 105 -1.75 24.49 -18.70
CA TYR A 105 -1.42 23.35 -17.84
C TYR A 105 -1.62 23.65 -16.34
N GLU A 106 -1.37 24.88 -15.90
CA GLU A 106 -1.55 25.31 -14.51
C GLU A 106 -2.99 25.28 -14.00
N ASN A 107 -3.99 25.27 -14.87
CA ASN A 107 -5.39 25.39 -14.44
C ASN A 107 -6.06 24.07 -14.08
N TRP A 108 -5.44 22.93 -14.40
CA TRP A 108 -5.99 21.59 -14.14
C TRP A 108 -5.21 20.84 -13.08
N SER A 109 -5.94 20.08 -12.28
CA SER A 109 -5.37 19.16 -11.31
C SER A 109 -4.66 17.98 -11.98
N ALA A 110 -3.78 17.31 -11.22
CA ALA A 110 -3.10 16.09 -11.68
C ALA A 110 -4.08 15.05 -12.25
N ASN A 111 -5.24 14.88 -11.60
CA ASN A 111 -6.22 13.88 -12.01
C ASN A 111 -6.88 14.25 -13.34
N GLU A 112 -7.23 15.52 -13.54
CA GLU A 112 -7.82 16.00 -14.80
C GLU A 112 -6.84 15.83 -15.97
N ILE A 113 -5.56 16.16 -15.75
CA ILE A 113 -4.49 16.00 -16.74
C ILE A 113 -4.26 14.53 -17.09
N LEU A 114 -4.13 13.67 -16.08
CA LEU A 114 -3.92 12.24 -16.32
C LEU A 114 -5.15 11.60 -16.99
N LYS A 115 -6.36 12.00 -16.58
CA LYS A 115 -7.61 11.54 -17.21
C LYS A 115 -7.75 12.03 -18.65
N SER A 116 -7.16 13.15 -19.06
CA SER A 116 -7.19 13.64 -20.45
C SER A 116 -6.07 13.09 -21.33
N VAL A 117 -4.94 12.70 -20.73
CA VAL A 117 -3.79 12.14 -21.46
C VAL A 117 -3.92 10.62 -21.66
N LEU A 118 -4.29 9.87 -20.63
CA LEU A 118 -4.28 8.40 -20.67
C LEU A 118 -5.38 7.82 -21.60
N PRO A 119 -5.24 6.64 -22.20
CA PRO A 119 -6.29 6.08 -23.07
C PRO A 119 -7.65 5.91 -22.37
N GLU A 120 -8.77 6.28 -23.02
CA GLU A 120 -10.12 6.18 -22.44
C GLU A 120 -10.63 4.74 -22.31
N ASN A 121 -10.15 3.86 -23.19
CA ASN A 121 -10.55 2.45 -23.24
C ASN A 121 -9.80 1.57 -22.23
N GLU A 122 -8.87 2.16 -21.47
CA GLU A 122 -8.03 1.45 -20.50
C GLU A 122 -8.24 2.03 -19.10
N GLU A 123 -7.90 1.24 -18.09
CA GLU A 123 -7.99 1.71 -16.71
C GLU A 123 -6.95 2.81 -16.46
N GLY A 124 -7.38 3.96 -15.94
CA GLY A 124 -6.49 5.08 -15.63
C GLY A 124 -5.49 4.78 -14.51
N LEU A 125 -4.76 5.81 -14.09
CA LEU A 125 -3.82 5.68 -12.99
C LEU A 125 -4.55 5.27 -11.70
N SER A 126 -4.18 4.11 -11.15
CA SER A 126 -4.67 3.66 -9.84
C SER A 126 -4.20 4.60 -8.71
N SER A 127 -4.87 4.57 -7.55
CA SER A 127 -4.45 5.38 -6.39
C SER A 127 -2.97 5.21 -6.03
N PHE A 128 -2.29 6.34 -5.82
CA PHE A 128 -0.91 6.38 -5.32
C PHE A 128 -0.87 6.52 -3.80
N SER A 129 0.30 6.30 -3.20
CA SER A 129 0.54 6.57 -1.78
C SER A 129 1.57 7.67 -1.63
N ARG A 130 1.37 8.57 -0.68
CA ARG A 130 2.32 9.63 -0.36
C ARG A 130 3.01 9.33 0.96
N ILE A 131 4.34 9.43 0.97
CA ILE A 131 5.18 9.24 2.15
C ILE A 131 6.16 10.41 2.18
N GLY A 132 5.90 11.39 3.04
CA GLY A 132 6.67 12.65 3.05
C GLY A 132 6.60 13.36 1.69
N HIS A 133 7.76 13.55 1.07
CA HIS A 133 7.90 14.11 -0.29
C HIS A 133 7.85 13.08 -1.42
N ILE A 134 7.79 11.78 -1.08
CA ILE A 134 7.77 10.69 -2.04
C ILE A 134 6.33 10.34 -2.43
N VAL A 135 6.10 10.21 -3.73
CA VAL A 135 4.89 9.59 -4.27
C VAL A 135 5.25 8.19 -4.78
N HIS A 136 4.57 7.19 -4.23
CA HIS A 136 4.76 5.79 -4.54
C HIS A 136 3.59 5.26 -5.38
N LEU A 137 3.92 4.80 -6.59
CA LEU A 137 3.02 4.27 -7.59
C LEU A 137 3.12 2.74 -7.67
N ASN A 138 2.08 2.13 -8.22
CA ASN A 138 2.05 0.72 -8.59
C ASN A 138 1.46 0.63 -10.00
N LEU A 139 2.26 1.03 -10.98
CA LEU A 139 1.85 1.12 -12.38
C LEU A 139 1.57 -0.27 -12.94
N ARG A 140 0.49 -0.37 -13.73
CA ARG A 140 0.18 -1.56 -14.54
C ARG A 140 0.92 -1.49 -15.86
N ASP A 141 1.08 -2.64 -16.52
CA ASP A 141 1.87 -2.77 -17.75
C ASP A 141 1.47 -1.78 -18.84
N HIS A 142 0.17 -1.54 -19.02
CA HIS A 142 -0.35 -0.61 -20.02
C HIS A 142 -0.05 0.88 -19.71
N LEU A 143 0.25 1.21 -18.45
CA LEU A 143 0.64 2.55 -18.02
C LEU A 143 2.17 2.76 -18.06
N LEU A 144 2.98 1.71 -18.20
CA LEU A 144 4.44 1.83 -18.25
C LEU A 144 4.94 2.75 -19.38
N PRO A 145 4.34 2.78 -20.59
CA PRO A 145 4.72 3.74 -21.63
C PRO A 145 4.52 5.22 -21.23
N TYR A 146 3.66 5.48 -20.24
CA TYR A 146 3.33 6.82 -19.74
C TYR A 146 4.05 7.16 -18.44
N LYS A 147 4.90 6.27 -17.91
CA LYS A 147 5.44 6.39 -16.55
C LYS A 147 6.14 7.73 -16.30
N GLN A 148 6.94 8.20 -17.26
CA GLN A 148 7.69 9.46 -17.13
C GLN A 148 6.74 10.66 -17.07
N LEU A 149 5.79 10.74 -17.99
CA LEU A 149 4.73 11.76 -17.97
C LEU A 149 3.93 11.73 -16.66
N ILE A 150 3.53 10.54 -16.20
CA ILE A 150 2.82 10.39 -14.92
C ILE A 150 3.67 10.95 -13.77
N GLY A 151 4.96 10.61 -13.73
CA GLY A 151 5.89 11.11 -12.73
C GLY A 151 6.02 12.63 -12.73
N GLU A 152 6.18 13.24 -13.91
CA GLU A 152 6.26 14.70 -14.03
C GLU A 152 4.97 15.39 -13.61
N VAL A 153 3.80 14.90 -14.06
CA VAL A 153 2.51 15.49 -13.68
C VAL A 153 2.31 15.44 -12.16
N LEU A 154 2.61 14.31 -11.53
CA LEU A 154 2.48 14.18 -10.08
C LEU A 154 3.47 15.06 -9.32
N ARG A 155 4.71 15.20 -9.81
CA ARG A 155 5.70 16.09 -9.20
C ARG A 155 5.29 17.56 -9.30
N ASP A 156 4.83 17.98 -10.47
CA ASP A 156 4.44 19.38 -10.73
C ASP A 156 3.19 19.77 -9.92
N LYS A 157 2.21 18.87 -9.83
CA LYS A 157 0.88 19.17 -9.29
C LYS A 157 0.68 18.82 -7.82
N LEU A 158 1.51 17.94 -7.24
CA LEU A 158 1.35 17.58 -5.84
C LEU A 158 2.27 18.43 -4.95
N PRO A 159 1.72 19.12 -3.92
CA PRO A 159 2.51 20.00 -3.08
C PRO A 159 3.58 19.21 -2.32
N ASN A 160 4.80 19.74 -2.27
CA ASN A 160 5.97 19.12 -1.64
C ASN A 160 6.33 17.72 -2.19
N CYS A 161 5.94 17.36 -3.42
CA CYS A 161 6.44 16.16 -4.07
C CYS A 161 7.80 16.46 -4.72
N ARG A 162 8.85 15.73 -4.32
CA ARG A 162 10.18 15.85 -4.94
C ARG A 162 10.62 14.59 -5.69
N THR A 163 10.04 13.44 -5.33
CA THR A 163 10.48 12.14 -5.81
C THR A 163 9.26 11.28 -6.12
N VAL A 164 9.18 10.72 -7.32
CA VAL A 164 8.14 9.78 -7.72
C VAL A 164 8.79 8.43 -8.02
N VAL A 165 8.29 7.38 -7.39
CA VAL A 165 8.80 6.02 -7.54
C VAL A 165 7.69 5.06 -7.93
N ASN A 166 8.04 4.03 -8.69
CA ASN A 166 7.19 2.88 -8.93
C ASN A 166 7.63 1.69 -8.09
N LYS A 167 6.67 0.88 -7.66
CA LYS A 167 6.96 -0.44 -7.11
C LYS A 167 7.41 -1.38 -8.23
N ALA A 168 8.63 -1.90 -8.15
CA ALA A 168 9.02 -2.99 -9.05
C ALA A 168 8.24 -4.28 -8.72
N ALA A 169 7.99 -5.11 -9.74
CA ALA A 169 7.10 -6.26 -9.66
C ALA A 169 7.52 -7.34 -8.65
N SER A 170 8.81 -7.42 -8.28
CA SER A 170 9.34 -8.44 -7.37
C SER A 170 9.67 -7.86 -5.99
N ILE A 171 9.04 -8.41 -4.94
CA ILE A 171 9.52 -8.29 -3.56
C ILE A 171 10.25 -9.59 -3.28
N ASP A 172 11.56 -9.62 -3.55
CA ASP A 172 12.37 -10.79 -3.26
C ASP A 172 13.54 -10.40 -2.36
N ASN A 173 13.23 -10.19 -1.08
CA ASN A 173 14.20 -9.85 -0.04
C ASN A 173 13.63 -10.27 1.32
N THR A 174 14.45 -10.95 2.12
CA THR A 174 14.23 -11.31 3.54
C THR A 174 13.64 -10.17 4.38
N TYR A 175 14.00 -8.92 4.09
CA TYR A 175 13.58 -7.71 4.81
C TYR A 175 12.32 -7.04 4.23
N ARG A 176 11.74 -7.57 3.15
CA ARG A 176 10.51 -7.06 2.49
C ARG A 176 10.56 -5.59 2.02
N ASN A 177 11.75 -5.06 1.79
CA ASN A 177 11.93 -3.72 1.20
C ASN A 177 11.42 -3.71 -0.25
N PHE A 178 10.75 -2.63 -0.65
CA PHE A 178 10.34 -2.47 -2.03
C PHE A 178 11.56 -2.16 -2.90
N GLN A 179 11.72 -2.87 -4.02
CA GLN A 179 12.57 -2.38 -5.09
C GLN A 179 11.86 -1.18 -5.72
N LEU A 180 12.42 0.01 -5.51
CA LEU A 180 11.88 1.26 -6.00
C LEU A 180 12.54 1.60 -7.34
N GLU A 181 11.73 1.77 -8.37
CA GLU A 181 12.16 2.39 -9.62
C GLU A 181 11.93 3.89 -9.51
N LEU A 182 12.99 4.70 -9.56
CA LEU A 182 12.85 6.15 -9.69
C LEU A 182 12.23 6.48 -11.03
N ILE A 183 11.05 7.11 -11.01
CA ILE A 183 10.40 7.62 -12.21
C ILE A 183 10.85 9.05 -12.46
N CYS A 184 10.68 9.94 -11.48
CA CYS A 184 10.84 11.37 -11.66
C CYS A 184 11.39 12.04 -10.39
N GLY A 185 12.18 13.10 -10.57
CA GLY A 185 12.77 13.87 -9.48
C GLY A 185 14.08 13.29 -8.97
N GLU A 186 14.41 13.62 -7.72
CA GLU A 186 15.71 13.27 -7.14
C GLU A 186 15.69 11.90 -6.45
N PRO A 187 16.81 11.14 -6.45
CA PRO A 187 16.96 9.87 -5.73
C PRO A 187 17.08 10.05 -4.20
N ASP A 188 16.28 10.92 -3.61
CA ASP A 188 16.17 11.16 -2.18
C ASP A 188 15.05 10.30 -1.58
N TYR A 189 15.43 9.21 -0.90
CA TYR A 189 14.52 8.25 -0.30
C TYR A 189 14.31 8.43 1.20
N GLN A 190 15.00 9.40 1.83
CA GLN A 190 14.86 9.67 3.26
C GLN A 190 13.66 10.60 3.50
N VAL A 191 12.62 10.07 4.11
CA VAL A 191 11.37 10.77 4.31
C VAL A 191 11.19 11.16 5.76
N GLU A 192 10.58 12.33 5.94
CA GLU A 192 9.87 12.67 7.18
C GLU A 192 8.37 12.57 6.93
N THR A 193 7.67 11.87 7.81
CA THR A 193 6.21 11.75 7.75
C THR A 193 5.61 11.78 9.15
N LYS A 194 4.30 11.98 9.24
CA LYS A 194 3.57 12.00 10.49
C LYS A 194 2.42 11.03 10.40
N GLU A 195 2.38 10.05 11.30
CA GLU A 195 1.29 9.10 11.42
C GLU A 195 0.63 9.28 12.79
N ASN A 196 -0.68 9.52 12.83
CA ASN A 196 -1.48 9.65 14.06
C ASN A 196 -0.86 10.60 15.10
N GLY A 197 -0.35 11.76 14.66
CA GLY A 197 0.26 12.72 15.56
C GLY A 197 1.76 12.51 15.83
N VAL A 198 2.34 11.38 15.44
CA VAL A 198 3.72 10.99 15.74
C VAL A 198 4.61 11.18 14.50
N PRO A 199 5.68 12.01 14.58
CA PRO A 199 6.65 12.14 13.52
C PRO A 199 7.54 10.89 13.43
N PHE A 200 7.78 10.46 12.20
CA PHE A 200 8.69 9.37 11.83
C PHE A 200 9.63 9.85 10.75
N GLU A 201 10.85 9.33 10.81
CA GLU A 201 11.86 9.51 9.79
C GLU A 201 12.45 8.15 9.43
N PHE A 202 12.65 7.93 8.13
CA PHE A 202 13.27 6.71 7.63
C PHE A 202 13.69 6.80 6.17
N ASP A 203 14.58 5.91 5.75
CA ASP A 203 14.88 5.67 4.34
C ASP A 203 13.85 4.67 3.77
N PHE A 204 12.91 5.16 2.97
CA PHE A 204 11.81 4.38 2.39
C PHE A 204 12.29 3.27 1.45
N SER A 205 13.51 3.36 0.90
CA SER A 205 14.08 2.31 0.06
C SER A 205 14.62 1.11 0.86
N LYS A 206 14.85 1.29 2.18
CA LYS A 206 15.51 0.31 3.04
C LYS A 206 14.63 -0.28 4.14
N VAL A 207 13.39 0.18 4.26
CA VAL A 207 12.43 -0.30 5.27
C VAL A 207 11.05 -0.55 4.66
N TYR A 208 10.26 -1.39 5.31
CA TYR A 208 8.84 -1.54 4.98
C TYR A 208 8.02 -0.45 5.67
N TRP A 209 7.29 0.34 4.88
CA TRP A 209 6.29 1.30 5.37
C TRP A 209 5.05 1.29 4.47
N ASN A 210 3.86 1.29 5.08
CA ASN A 210 2.60 1.33 4.34
C ASN A 210 1.62 2.30 5.01
N PRO A 211 1.45 3.53 4.47
CA PRO A 211 0.62 4.55 5.10
C PRO A 211 -0.86 4.18 5.19
N ARG A 212 -1.31 3.17 4.42
CA ARG A 212 -2.69 2.67 4.47
C ARG A 212 -2.98 1.77 5.68
N LEU A 213 -1.99 1.53 6.54
CA LEU A 213 -2.16 0.83 7.82
C LEU A 213 -2.31 1.79 9.01
N SER A 214 -2.28 3.11 8.78
CA SER A 214 -2.32 4.10 9.87
C SER A 214 -3.54 3.95 10.79
N THR A 215 -4.72 3.66 10.23
CA THR A 215 -5.97 3.46 11.00
C THR A 215 -5.90 2.18 11.85
N GLU A 216 -5.22 1.15 11.36
CA GLU A 216 -5.02 -0.09 12.10
C GLU A 216 -3.98 0.08 13.21
N HIS A 217 -2.91 0.84 12.94
CA HIS A 217 -1.95 1.24 13.96
C HIS A 217 -2.63 2.05 15.08
N GLU A 218 -3.45 3.03 14.70
CA GLU A 218 -4.24 3.82 15.65
C GLU A 218 -5.18 2.95 16.48
N ARG A 219 -5.87 2.00 15.84
CA ARG A 219 -6.82 1.09 16.51
C ARG A 219 -6.14 0.33 17.64
N ILE A 220 -4.97 -0.30 17.38
CA ILE A 220 -4.23 -1.04 18.41
C ILE A 220 -3.70 -0.09 19.49
N VAL A 221 -3.09 1.02 19.10
CA VAL A 221 -2.54 2.01 20.04
C VAL A 221 -3.62 2.58 20.95
N ASN A 222 -4.86 2.73 20.48
CA ASN A 222 -5.99 3.21 21.27
C ASN A 222 -6.55 2.18 22.26
N MET A 223 -6.23 0.89 22.09
CA MET A 223 -6.52 -0.13 23.09
C MET A 223 -5.59 -0.04 24.31
N LEU A 224 -4.39 0.54 24.12
CA LEU A 224 -3.35 0.64 25.13
C LEU A 224 -3.57 1.84 26.06
N LYS A 225 -3.34 1.61 27.35
CA LYS A 225 -3.35 2.59 28.44
C LYS A 225 -1.94 2.80 29.00
N PRO A 226 -1.68 3.89 29.73
CA PRO A 226 -0.44 4.03 30.50
C PRO A 226 -0.16 2.78 31.34
N ASN A 227 1.10 2.41 31.48
CA ASN A 227 1.57 1.19 32.16
C ASN A 227 1.24 -0.16 31.49
N ASP A 228 0.41 -0.21 30.44
CA ASP A 228 0.25 -1.43 29.64
C ASP A 228 1.59 -1.87 29.01
N VAL A 229 1.69 -3.15 28.68
CA VAL A 229 2.88 -3.75 28.07
C VAL A 229 2.61 -4.07 26.61
N LEU A 230 3.52 -3.69 25.72
CA LEU A 230 3.50 -4.03 24.31
C LEU A 230 4.79 -4.76 23.92
N TYR A 231 4.64 -6.00 23.43
CA TYR A 231 5.68 -6.73 22.73
C TYR A 231 5.43 -6.64 21.22
N ASP A 232 6.27 -5.89 20.50
CA ASP A 232 6.16 -5.72 19.06
C ASP A 232 7.21 -6.56 18.35
N VAL A 233 6.80 -7.72 17.79
CA VAL A 233 7.73 -8.74 17.27
C VAL A 233 8.37 -8.32 15.93
N PHE A 234 7.67 -7.49 15.15
CA PHE A 234 8.06 -7.03 13.81
C PHE A 234 7.83 -5.51 13.69
N ALA A 235 8.55 -4.77 14.51
CA ALA A 235 8.30 -3.35 14.77
C ALA A 235 8.57 -2.43 13.58
N GLY A 236 9.37 -2.84 12.59
CA GLY A 236 9.83 -1.96 11.51
C GLY A 236 10.47 -0.69 12.10
N VAL A 237 9.99 0.47 11.67
CA VAL A 237 10.43 1.79 12.19
C VAL A 237 9.65 2.26 13.43
N GLY A 238 8.75 1.42 13.95
CA GLY A 238 8.02 1.60 15.19
C GLY A 238 6.62 2.25 15.13
N PRO A 239 5.76 1.98 14.13
CA PRO A 239 4.45 2.61 14.06
C PRO A 239 3.47 2.18 15.18
N PHE A 240 3.66 1.01 15.81
CA PHE A 240 2.98 0.67 17.07
C PHE A 240 3.83 1.06 18.29
N SER A 241 5.11 0.69 18.24
CA SER A 241 6.05 0.79 19.37
C SER A 241 6.27 2.22 19.87
N VAL A 242 6.53 3.17 18.97
CA VAL A 242 6.80 4.58 19.34
C VAL A 242 5.56 5.26 19.96
N PRO A 243 4.35 5.21 19.34
CA PRO A 243 3.17 5.81 19.96
C PRO A 243 2.77 5.11 21.26
N ALA A 244 2.94 3.79 21.39
CA ALA A 244 2.69 3.08 22.66
C ALA A 244 3.62 3.58 23.76
N ALA A 245 4.93 3.68 23.49
CA ALA A 245 5.89 4.20 24.46
C ALA A 245 5.60 5.66 24.83
N LYS A 246 5.12 6.47 23.88
CA LYS A 246 4.68 7.85 24.10
C LYS A 246 3.43 7.96 24.99
N LYS A 247 2.60 6.91 25.06
CA LYS A 247 1.50 6.76 26.02
C LYS A 247 1.95 6.22 27.38
N HIS A 248 3.26 6.14 27.64
CA HIS A 248 3.86 5.57 28.85
C HIS A 248 3.61 4.06 29.04
N CYS A 249 3.30 3.33 27.97
CA CYS A 249 3.33 1.87 27.99
C CYS A 249 4.79 1.37 28.13
N LYS A 250 4.99 0.16 28.66
CA LYS A 250 6.27 -0.53 28.65
C LYS A 250 6.40 -1.33 27.37
N VAL A 251 7.37 -0.99 26.52
CA VAL A 251 7.47 -1.54 25.16
C VAL A 251 8.78 -2.32 25.00
N LEU A 252 8.68 -3.54 24.47
CA LEU A 252 9.81 -4.26 23.88
C LEU A 252 9.54 -4.40 22.38
N ALA A 253 10.40 -3.79 21.56
CA ALA A 253 10.22 -3.71 20.13
C ALA A 253 11.37 -4.41 19.40
N ASN A 254 11.04 -5.32 18.49
CA ASN A 254 12.02 -6.10 17.74
C ASN A 254 11.79 -5.98 16.24
N ASP A 255 12.86 -5.90 15.47
CA ASP A 255 12.78 -6.11 14.02
C ASP A 255 14.02 -6.83 13.49
N LEU A 256 13.86 -7.69 12.49
CA LEU A 256 14.97 -8.43 11.89
C LEU A 256 15.84 -7.54 11.00
N ASN A 257 15.26 -6.53 10.35
CA ASN A 257 16.00 -5.64 9.46
C ASN A 257 16.85 -4.66 10.29
N PRO A 258 18.20 -4.70 10.18
CA PRO A 258 19.06 -3.80 10.95
C PRO A 258 18.83 -2.32 10.62
N VAL A 259 18.40 -1.99 9.40
CA VAL A 259 18.08 -0.61 9.02
C VAL A 259 16.76 -0.15 9.64
N SER A 260 15.74 -1.01 9.66
CA SER A 260 14.50 -0.75 10.40
C SER A 260 14.79 -0.50 11.88
N TYR A 261 15.64 -1.33 12.48
CA TYR A 261 16.06 -1.19 13.88
C TYR A 261 16.77 0.14 14.16
N GLN A 262 17.70 0.56 13.29
CA GLN A 262 18.36 1.88 13.41
C GLN A 262 17.33 3.01 13.37
N TRP A 263 16.36 2.95 12.45
CA TRP A 263 15.28 3.94 12.37
C TRP A 263 14.31 3.87 13.55
N LEU A 264 14.03 2.70 14.10
CA LEU A 264 13.26 2.53 15.34
C LEU A 264 13.96 3.24 16.51
N GLN A 265 15.26 3.05 16.67
CA GLN A 265 16.07 3.74 17.70
C GLN A 265 16.05 5.26 17.51
N HIS A 266 16.24 5.72 16.27
CA HIS A 266 16.16 7.14 15.91
C HIS A 266 14.78 7.72 16.24
N ASN A 267 13.70 7.06 15.81
CA ASN A 267 12.34 7.52 16.01
C ASN A 267 11.91 7.49 17.49
N ALA A 268 12.34 6.49 18.25
CA ALA A 268 12.14 6.44 19.69
C ALA A 268 12.86 7.60 20.41
N LYS A 269 14.11 7.90 20.03
CA LYS A 269 14.87 9.04 20.56
C LYS A 269 14.20 10.36 20.20
N ARG A 270 13.87 10.56 18.91
CA ARG A 270 13.21 11.75 18.37
C ARG A 270 11.89 12.04 19.08
N ASN A 271 11.15 11.00 19.46
CA ASN A 271 9.87 11.12 20.16
C ASN A 271 9.97 11.09 21.70
N LYS A 272 11.19 11.12 22.26
CA LYS A 272 11.46 11.09 23.71
C LYS A 272 10.90 9.85 24.42
N CYS A 273 10.92 8.70 23.75
CA CYS A 273 10.34 7.45 24.22
C CYS A 273 11.33 6.51 24.93
N LEU A 274 12.64 6.84 24.97
CA LEU A 274 13.70 5.92 25.41
C LEU A 274 13.53 5.37 26.84
N ALA A 275 12.83 6.08 27.73
CA ALA A 275 12.54 5.59 29.09
C ALA A 275 11.48 4.48 29.14
N HIS A 276 10.72 4.30 28.06
CA HIS A 276 9.54 3.42 27.98
C HIS A 276 9.70 2.30 26.96
N ILE A 277 10.78 2.27 26.18
CA ILE A 277 11.01 1.29 25.11
C ILE A 277 12.39 0.66 25.17
N LYS A 278 12.43 -0.68 25.15
CA LYS A 278 13.62 -1.48 24.86
C LYS A 278 13.53 -1.98 23.42
N MET A 279 14.63 -1.91 22.67
CA MET A 279 14.64 -2.19 21.23
C MET A 279 15.67 -3.26 20.90
N PHE A 280 15.31 -4.21 20.04
CA PHE A 280 16.12 -5.37 19.67
C PHE A 280 16.21 -5.54 18.15
N ASN A 281 17.31 -6.14 17.69
CA ASN A 281 17.50 -6.58 16.31
C ASN A 281 17.77 -8.09 16.29
N LYS A 282 16.70 -8.88 16.40
CA LYS A 282 16.76 -10.34 16.45
C LYS A 282 15.75 -10.96 15.50
N ASP A 283 15.95 -12.25 15.20
CA ASP A 283 14.88 -13.06 14.63
C ASP A 283 13.66 -13.05 15.56
N GLY A 284 12.47 -12.97 14.98
CA GLY A 284 11.22 -12.89 15.76
C GLY A 284 11.02 -14.07 16.70
N ARG A 285 11.49 -15.27 16.33
CA ARG A 285 11.41 -16.47 17.19
C ARG A 285 12.35 -16.34 18.38
N GLU A 286 13.58 -15.91 18.13
CA GLU A 286 14.55 -15.67 19.20
C GLU A 286 14.04 -14.60 20.18
N PHE A 287 13.48 -13.51 19.66
CA PHE A 287 12.88 -12.47 20.48
C PHE A 287 11.74 -13.00 21.37
N ILE A 288 10.84 -13.82 20.82
CA ILE A 288 9.73 -14.40 21.60
C ILE A 288 10.26 -15.35 22.69
N LEU A 289 11.19 -16.25 22.33
CA LEU A 289 11.67 -17.30 23.22
C LEU A 289 12.60 -16.79 24.33
N LYS A 290 13.28 -15.66 24.13
CA LYS A 290 14.20 -15.06 25.09
C LYS A 290 13.62 -13.79 25.72
N GLU A 291 13.67 -12.67 25.00
CA GLU A 291 13.38 -11.34 25.55
C GLU A 291 11.93 -11.22 26.06
N LEU A 292 10.95 -11.62 25.24
CA LEU A 292 9.54 -11.58 25.62
C LEU A 292 9.26 -12.54 26.77
N ARG A 293 9.77 -13.77 26.71
CA ARG A 293 9.59 -14.79 27.73
C ARG A 293 10.13 -14.32 29.08
N GLU A 294 11.38 -13.85 29.11
CA GLU A 294 12.06 -13.41 30.33
C GLU A 294 11.32 -12.22 30.97
N ASP A 295 10.97 -11.20 30.19
CA ASP A 295 10.21 -10.03 30.68
C ASP A 295 8.80 -10.44 31.15
N LEU A 296 8.13 -11.39 30.48
CA LEU A 296 6.83 -11.92 30.90
C LEU A 296 6.91 -12.67 32.24
N LEU A 297 7.90 -13.54 32.42
CA LEU A 297 8.10 -14.27 33.67
C LEU A 297 8.48 -13.36 34.83
N GLU A 298 9.34 -12.36 34.59
CA GLU A 298 9.69 -11.35 35.59
C GLU A 298 8.45 -10.57 36.04
N ARG A 299 7.58 -10.18 35.12
CA ARG A 299 6.30 -9.50 35.41
C ARG A 299 5.33 -10.34 36.23
N TRP A 300 5.28 -11.65 35.99
CA TRP A 300 4.44 -12.56 36.78
C TRP A 300 5.01 -12.83 38.18
N ARG A 301 6.33 -12.77 38.35
CA ARG A 301 6.99 -12.92 39.67
C ARG A 301 6.92 -11.64 40.50
N THR A 302 6.88 -10.49 39.85
CA THR A 302 6.83 -9.20 40.53
C THR A 302 5.41 -8.97 41.06
N PRO A 303 5.24 -8.65 42.37
CA PRO A 303 3.94 -8.34 42.93
C PRO A 303 3.23 -7.26 42.11
N ALA A 304 1.93 -7.46 41.85
CA ALA A 304 1.15 -6.51 41.06
C ALA A 304 1.31 -5.09 41.62
N THR A 305 1.65 -4.15 40.76
CA THR A 305 1.51 -2.72 41.07
C THR A 305 0.06 -2.44 41.46
N ALA A 306 -0.18 -1.40 42.28
CA ALA A 306 -1.52 -1.01 42.70
C ALA A 306 -2.52 -0.77 41.54
N GLU A 307 -2.01 -0.53 40.33
CA GLU A 307 -2.82 -0.40 39.11
C GLU A 307 -2.73 -1.66 38.22
N PRO A 308 -3.89 -2.19 37.75
CA PRO A 308 -3.92 -3.28 36.80
C PRO A 308 -3.48 -2.80 35.41
N TYR A 309 -2.66 -3.60 34.74
CA TYR A 309 -2.20 -3.35 33.38
C TYR A 309 -2.53 -4.53 32.46
N LYS A 310 -2.52 -4.32 31.15
CA LYS A 310 -2.71 -5.36 30.13
C LYS A 310 -1.42 -5.63 29.38
N ILE A 311 -1.28 -6.86 28.90
CA ILE A 311 -0.15 -7.28 28.07
C ILE A 311 -0.64 -7.56 26.65
N HIS A 312 0.01 -6.96 25.67
CA HIS A 312 -0.29 -7.10 24.25
C HIS A 312 0.94 -7.57 23.48
N VAL A 313 0.73 -8.44 22.50
CA VAL A 313 1.78 -8.85 21.54
C VAL A 313 1.29 -8.51 20.14
N THR A 314 2.06 -7.76 19.35
CA THR A 314 1.75 -7.46 17.94
C THR A 314 2.67 -8.22 16.99
N MET A 315 2.07 -8.90 16.01
CA MET A 315 2.77 -9.68 15.00
C MET A 315 2.38 -9.20 13.59
N ASN A 316 2.82 -8.01 13.19
CA ASN A 316 2.50 -7.38 11.90
C ASN A 316 3.36 -7.88 10.73
N LEU A 317 3.31 -9.19 10.50
CA LEU A 317 3.94 -9.86 9.35
C LEU A 317 2.88 -10.75 8.66
N PRO A 318 1.87 -10.18 7.97
CA PRO A 318 0.69 -10.94 7.54
C PRO A 318 0.95 -12.16 6.64
N ALA A 319 2.12 -12.22 6.00
CA ALA A 319 2.53 -13.36 5.19
C ALA A 319 2.95 -14.58 6.02
N MET A 320 3.55 -14.36 7.20
CA MET A 320 4.24 -15.41 7.95
C MET A 320 3.95 -15.39 9.46
N ALA A 321 3.26 -14.38 10.00
CA ALA A 321 3.07 -14.23 11.44
C ALA A 321 2.47 -15.47 12.10
N VAL A 322 1.55 -16.15 11.41
CA VAL A 322 0.96 -17.41 11.88
C VAL A 322 2.03 -18.48 12.12
N GLU A 323 3.10 -18.53 11.33
CA GLU A 323 4.16 -19.53 11.46
C GLU A 323 4.97 -19.37 12.75
N PHE A 324 5.00 -18.17 13.34
CA PHE A 324 5.67 -17.89 14.62
C PHE A 324 4.79 -18.27 15.83
N LEU A 325 3.56 -18.73 15.63
CA LEU A 325 2.70 -19.17 16.75
C LEU A 325 3.17 -20.46 17.39
N ASP A 326 4.02 -21.22 16.71
CA ASP A 326 4.69 -22.39 17.27
C ASP A 326 5.63 -22.03 18.45
N THR A 327 6.23 -20.84 18.47
CA THR A 327 7.10 -20.40 19.59
C THR A 327 6.30 -20.10 20.84
N PHE A 328 4.99 -19.90 20.71
CA PHE A 328 4.10 -19.76 21.84
C PHE A 328 3.72 -21.11 22.44
N ARG A 329 4.12 -22.25 21.86
CA ARG A 329 3.91 -23.59 22.44
C ARG A 329 5.03 -23.92 23.42
N GLY A 330 4.68 -24.23 24.66
CA GLY A 330 5.65 -24.50 25.72
C GLY A 330 6.54 -23.31 26.08
N LEU A 331 6.07 -22.08 25.82
CA LEU A 331 6.81 -20.84 26.12
C LEU A 331 7.10 -20.71 27.62
N TYR A 332 6.22 -21.25 28.47
CA TYR A 332 6.35 -21.30 29.93
C TYR A 332 5.77 -22.62 30.44
N THR A 333 6.28 -23.10 31.57
CA THR A 333 5.75 -24.30 32.24
C THR A 333 4.60 -23.93 33.18
N PRO A 334 3.69 -24.88 33.53
CA PRO A 334 2.61 -24.63 34.47
C PRO A 334 3.09 -24.12 35.84
N GLU A 335 4.29 -24.54 36.27
CA GLU A 335 4.90 -24.13 37.55
C GLU A 335 5.42 -22.69 37.52
N GLU A 336 5.70 -22.15 36.33
CA GLU A 336 6.14 -20.77 36.14
C GLU A 336 4.96 -19.77 36.11
N VAL A 337 3.72 -20.28 36.01
CA VAL A 337 2.51 -19.48 35.84
C VAL A 337 1.82 -19.28 37.20
N PRO A 338 1.63 -18.04 37.67
CA PRO A 338 0.88 -17.78 38.89
C PRO A 338 -0.62 -18.10 38.71
N GLU A 339 -1.32 -18.36 39.82
CA GLU A 339 -2.75 -18.75 39.81
C GLU A 339 -3.63 -17.73 39.08
N GLU A 340 -3.36 -16.43 39.27
CA GLU A 340 -4.02 -15.32 38.58
C GLU A 340 -3.10 -14.63 37.57
N ALA A 341 -2.59 -15.40 36.60
CA ALA A 341 -1.71 -14.85 35.57
C ALA A 341 -2.41 -13.86 34.62
N ASN A 342 -1.78 -12.69 34.43
CA ASN A 342 -2.14 -11.74 33.39
C ASN A 342 -1.58 -12.20 32.03
N TYR A 343 -2.37 -12.95 31.27
CA TYR A 343 -1.94 -13.51 29.99
C TYR A 343 -1.91 -12.47 28.86
N PRO A 344 -0.92 -12.54 27.95
CA PRO A 344 -0.86 -11.66 26.79
C PRO A 344 -2.03 -11.87 25.83
N LEU A 345 -2.59 -10.76 25.35
CA LEU A 345 -3.46 -10.73 24.17
C LEU A 345 -2.58 -10.64 22.91
N VAL A 346 -2.57 -11.70 22.11
CA VAL A 346 -1.77 -11.79 20.89
C VAL A 346 -2.59 -11.32 19.69
N HIS A 347 -2.06 -10.33 18.98
CA HIS A 347 -2.61 -9.72 17.78
C HIS A 347 -1.89 -10.25 16.55
N VAL A 348 -2.48 -11.25 15.89
CA VAL A 348 -1.88 -11.95 14.75
C VAL A 348 -2.48 -11.42 13.45
N TYR A 349 -1.66 -10.74 12.64
CA TYR A 349 -2.07 -10.35 11.30
C TYR A 349 -1.87 -11.49 10.32
N SER A 350 -2.83 -11.72 9.42
CA SER A 350 -2.70 -12.77 8.40
C SER A 350 -3.49 -12.45 7.14
N PHE A 351 -2.96 -12.89 6.00
CA PHE A 351 -3.72 -12.90 4.75
C PHE A 351 -4.73 -14.05 4.73
N ALA A 352 -5.88 -13.81 4.12
CA ALA A 352 -6.85 -14.83 3.72
C ALA A 352 -7.20 -14.67 2.25
N LYS A 353 -7.39 -15.77 1.52
CA LYS A 353 -7.81 -15.78 0.12
C LYS A 353 -9.09 -16.58 -0.07
N GLY A 354 -10.01 -16.05 -0.87
CA GLY A 354 -11.28 -16.70 -1.20
C GLY A 354 -12.46 -16.20 -0.37
N GLU A 355 -13.52 -17.01 -0.30
CA GLU A 355 -14.71 -16.71 0.50
C GLU A 355 -14.52 -17.10 1.97
N ASN A 356 -15.32 -16.54 2.88
CA ASN A 356 -15.27 -16.83 4.32
C ASN A 356 -13.88 -16.60 4.96
N THR A 357 -13.22 -15.52 4.56
CA THR A 357 -11.86 -15.14 4.96
C THR A 357 -11.62 -15.14 6.47
N LYS A 358 -12.62 -14.76 7.27
CA LYS A 358 -12.55 -14.82 8.75
C LYS A 358 -12.32 -16.24 9.27
N ALA A 359 -13.11 -17.22 8.79
CA ALA A 359 -13.01 -18.61 9.22
C ALA A 359 -11.68 -19.24 8.77
N LEU A 360 -11.24 -18.92 7.55
CA LEU A 360 -9.96 -19.39 7.02
C LEU A 360 -8.78 -18.89 7.87
N VAL A 361 -8.80 -17.61 8.25
CA VAL A 361 -7.72 -17.04 9.07
C VAL A 361 -7.73 -17.61 10.48
N GLN A 362 -8.90 -17.87 11.07
CA GLN A 362 -8.98 -18.54 12.37
C GLN A 362 -8.35 -19.94 12.32
N GLN A 363 -8.73 -20.74 11.33
CA GLN A 363 -8.19 -22.09 11.13
C GLN A 363 -6.67 -22.07 10.94
N LEU A 364 -6.15 -21.07 10.22
CA LEU A 364 -4.71 -20.92 10.03
C LEU A 364 -4.00 -20.60 11.34
N VAL A 365 -4.56 -19.71 12.17
CA VAL A 365 -4.03 -19.39 13.50
C VAL A 365 -4.08 -20.61 14.41
N GLU A 366 -5.22 -21.28 14.52
CA GLU A 366 -5.38 -22.46 15.39
C GLU A 366 -4.47 -23.62 14.97
N SER A 367 -4.32 -23.86 13.67
CA SER A 367 -3.43 -24.90 13.14
C SER A 367 -1.96 -24.62 13.45
N ASN A 368 -1.51 -23.36 13.32
CA ASN A 368 -0.13 -23.00 13.64
C ASN A 368 0.10 -22.81 15.15
N LEU A 369 -0.94 -22.49 15.93
CA LEU A 369 -0.87 -22.54 17.39
C LEU A 369 -0.88 -23.97 17.92
N GLY A 370 -1.51 -24.91 17.20
CA GLY A 370 -1.66 -26.31 17.60
C GLY A 370 -2.79 -26.54 18.61
N ALA A 371 -3.68 -25.56 18.79
CA ALA A 371 -4.81 -25.60 19.71
C ALA A 371 -5.98 -24.76 19.16
N THR A 372 -7.20 -25.12 19.53
CA THR A 372 -8.39 -24.29 19.26
C THR A 372 -8.42 -23.11 20.22
N LEU A 373 -8.85 -21.94 19.75
CA LEU A 373 -8.90 -20.74 20.60
C LEU A 373 -10.10 -20.77 21.54
N GLY A 374 -11.25 -21.29 21.11
CA GLY A 374 -12.46 -21.39 21.94
C GLY A 374 -12.78 -20.05 22.64
N ASP A 375 -12.98 -20.09 23.95
CA ASP A 375 -13.27 -18.91 24.78
C ASP A 375 -12.09 -17.91 24.87
N GLU A 376 -10.88 -18.31 24.48
CA GLU A 376 -9.71 -17.43 24.45
C GLU A 376 -9.67 -16.55 23.19
N LEU A 377 -10.51 -16.82 22.19
CA LEU A 377 -10.68 -15.95 21.02
C LEU A 377 -11.41 -14.67 21.45
N GLN A 378 -10.72 -13.53 21.37
CA GLN A 378 -11.29 -12.22 21.66
C GLN A 378 -11.96 -11.60 20.43
N GLY A 379 -11.49 -11.93 19.23
CA GLY A 379 -12.16 -11.47 18.01
C GLY A 379 -11.33 -11.63 16.75
N ILE A 380 -12.02 -11.49 15.61
CA ILE A 380 -11.43 -11.47 14.27
C ILE A 380 -11.94 -10.24 13.55
N SER A 381 -11.04 -9.31 13.25
CA SER A 381 -11.36 -8.06 12.57
C SER A 381 -10.80 -8.04 11.16
N PHE A 382 -11.57 -7.49 10.23
CA PHE A 382 -11.08 -7.16 8.90
C PHE A 382 -10.23 -5.89 8.99
N VAL A 383 -9.04 -5.91 8.38
CA VAL A 383 -8.15 -4.75 8.33
C VAL A 383 -8.33 -4.00 7.01
N ARG A 384 -8.15 -4.71 5.89
CA ARG A 384 -8.31 -4.15 4.54
C ARG A 384 -8.30 -5.22 3.46
N ASN A 385 -8.76 -4.83 2.27
CA ASN A 385 -8.51 -5.56 1.05
C ASN A 385 -7.08 -5.26 0.53
N VAL A 386 -6.41 -6.31 0.01
CA VAL A 386 -5.03 -6.26 -0.51
C VAL A 386 -5.01 -6.34 -2.02
N ALA A 387 -5.83 -7.25 -2.55
CA ALA A 387 -5.99 -7.55 -3.95
C ALA A 387 -7.35 -8.26 -4.13
N PRO A 388 -7.85 -8.44 -5.37
CA PRO A 388 -9.03 -9.24 -5.62
C PRO A 388 -8.95 -10.59 -4.89
N ASN A 389 -10.00 -10.91 -4.11
CA ASN A 389 -10.12 -12.13 -3.31
C ASN A 389 -8.99 -12.35 -2.29
N LYS A 390 -8.30 -11.30 -1.84
CA LYS A 390 -7.26 -11.37 -0.80
C LYS A 390 -7.41 -10.25 0.22
N ASP A 391 -7.69 -10.62 1.46
CA ASP A 391 -7.88 -9.71 2.59
C ASP A 391 -6.79 -9.88 3.64
N ILE A 392 -6.56 -8.85 4.45
CA ILE A 392 -5.84 -8.95 5.72
C ILE A 392 -6.86 -8.94 6.85
N HIS A 393 -6.69 -9.89 7.77
CA HIS A 393 -7.38 -9.94 9.04
C HIS A 393 -6.40 -9.88 10.20
N ILE A 394 -6.92 -9.49 11.35
CA ILE A 394 -6.26 -9.64 12.64
C ILE A 394 -7.08 -10.59 13.52
N VAL A 395 -6.41 -11.59 14.08
CA VAL A 395 -6.97 -12.49 15.09
C VAL A 395 -6.40 -12.10 16.44
N MET A 396 -7.29 -11.89 17.40
CA MET A 396 -6.95 -11.53 18.77
C MET A 396 -7.30 -12.70 19.66
N GLY A 397 -6.31 -13.29 20.32
CA GLY A 397 -6.50 -14.42 21.21
C GLY A 397 -5.56 -14.39 22.41
N ARG A 398 -6.00 -14.93 23.53
CA ARG A 398 -5.14 -15.11 24.71
C ARG A 398 -4.40 -16.44 24.63
N ASN A 399 -3.11 -16.44 24.94
CA ASN A 399 -2.32 -17.67 24.94
C ASN A 399 -2.47 -18.48 26.25
N LYS A 400 -3.68 -18.89 26.63
CA LYS A 400 -3.84 -19.79 27.79
C LYS A 400 -3.63 -21.26 27.46
N ALA A 401 -3.64 -21.61 26.17
CA ALA A 401 -3.54 -23.00 25.70
C ALA A 401 -2.26 -23.70 26.17
N ASN A 402 -1.18 -22.97 26.45
CA ASN A 402 0.05 -23.50 27.02
C ASN A 402 -0.07 -24.11 28.43
N ALA A 403 -1.03 -23.66 29.23
CA ALA A 403 -1.17 -24.10 30.62
C ALA A 403 -1.88 -25.47 30.72
N LYS A 404 -2.55 -25.92 29.65
CA LYS A 404 -3.21 -27.22 29.61
C LYS A 404 -2.21 -28.25 29.09
N LYS A 405 -1.81 -29.19 29.97
CA LYS A 405 -1.01 -30.38 29.61
C LYS A 405 -1.40 -30.88 28.22
N GLY A 406 -0.43 -31.01 27.33
CA GLY A 406 -0.54 -31.85 26.13
C GLY A 406 -0.76 -33.30 26.54
N ALA A 407 -1.99 -33.67 26.87
CA ALA A 407 -2.40 -35.05 26.91
C ALA A 407 -2.69 -35.48 25.47
N GLY A 408 -1.72 -36.14 24.83
CA GLY A 408 -1.97 -36.93 23.63
C GLY A 408 -0.99 -36.76 22.47
N ALA A 409 0.29 -37.04 22.69
CA ALA A 409 1.17 -37.56 21.64
C ALA A 409 1.86 -38.83 22.15
N GLY A 410 1.25 -40.00 21.93
CA GLY A 410 1.85 -41.30 22.27
C GLY A 410 0.92 -42.51 22.16
N ALA A 411 1.10 -43.29 21.09
CA ALA A 411 1.00 -44.76 20.97
C ALA A 411 -0.26 -45.56 21.41
N GLY A 412 -0.93 -46.17 20.42
CA GLY A 412 -1.02 -47.64 20.30
C GLY A 412 -2.04 -48.48 21.12
N ALA A 413 -3.07 -48.94 20.40
CA ALA A 413 -3.75 -50.26 20.47
C ALA A 413 -4.82 -50.58 21.55
N GLY A 414 -5.89 -51.25 21.07
CA GLY A 414 -7.02 -51.86 21.80
C GLY A 414 -8.28 -50.98 21.75
N GLY A 415 -9.37 -51.28 21.03
CA GLY A 415 -10.08 -52.56 20.91
C GLY A 415 -11.33 -52.50 21.78
N GLY A 416 -12.51 -52.22 21.21
CA GLY A 416 -13.78 -52.22 21.96
C GLY A 416 -14.92 -51.53 21.24
N ALA A 417 -15.80 -52.33 20.63
CA ALA A 417 -16.98 -51.90 19.91
C ALA A 417 -18.13 -51.53 20.86
N ALA A 418 -18.97 -50.56 20.48
CA ALA A 418 -20.37 -50.53 20.88
C ALA A 418 -21.21 -49.80 19.83
N ALA A 419 -22.28 -50.46 19.41
CA ALA A 419 -23.19 -50.09 18.34
C ALA A 419 -24.20 -49.02 18.78
N GLY A 420 -24.61 -48.16 17.84
CA GLY A 420 -25.65 -47.15 18.04
C GLY A 420 -26.33 -46.78 16.74
N LYS A 421 -27.38 -47.54 16.43
CA LYS A 421 -28.42 -47.46 15.40
C LYS A 421 -28.52 -46.20 14.52
N ALA A 422 -28.66 -46.47 13.22
CA ALA A 422 -29.13 -45.57 12.19
C ALA A 422 -30.61 -45.20 12.34
N SER A 423 -30.98 -44.00 11.89
CA SER A 423 -32.30 -43.74 11.31
C SER A 423 -32.24 -42.66 10.21
N ALA A 424 -32.62 -43.12 9.02
CA ALA A 424 -33.28 -42.48 7.88
C ALA A 424 -33.11 -40.96 7.60
N LYS A 425 -32.57 -40.68 6.41
CA LYS A 425 -32.91 -39.50 5.58
C LYS A 425 -34.34 -39.64 5.01
N PRO A 426 -34.89 -38.52 4.51
CA PRO A 426 -35.41 -38.50 3.14
C PRO A 426 -34.68 -37.49 2.25
N ALA A 427 -34.37 -37.92 1.03
CA ALA A 427 -34.10 -37.07 -0.13
C ALA A 427 -35.44 -36.51 -0.67
N LEU A 428 -35.59 -35.46 -1.48
CA LEU A 428 -34.85 -34.87 -2.59
C LEU A 428 -35.32 -33.41 -2.75
N ASN A 429 -34.48 -32.50 -3.26
CA ASN A 429 -34.88 -31.76 -4.46
C ASN A 429 -33.68 -31.28 -5.28
N LYS A 430 -33.75 -31.53 -6.59
CA LYS A 430 -32.74 -31.21 -7.60
C LYS A 430 -33.06 -29.84 -8.21
N SER A 431 -32.07 -28.95 -8.35
CA SER A 431 -32.03 -28.09 -9.53
C SER A 431 -30.60 -27.69 -9.95
N LYS A 432 -30.34 -28.02 -11.22
CA LYS A 432 -29.47 -27.40 -12.24
C LYS A 432 -27.99 -27.08 -11.96
N LYS A 433 -27.15 -27.91 -12.61
CA LYS A 433 -25.73 -27.72 -12.94
C LYS A 433 -25.44 -26.42 -13.70
N ALA A 434 -24.33 -25.77 -13.34
CA ALA A 434 -23.43 -25.13 -14.29
C ALA A 434 -22.11 -25.92 -14.31
N LYS A 435 -21.65 -26.25 -15.53
CA LYS A 435 -20.49 -27.10 -15.81
C LYS A 435 -19.20 -26.30 -15.62
N ASN A 436 -18.20 -26.87 -14.96
CA ASN A 436 -16.80 -26.63 -15.30
C ASN A 436 -15.98 -27.92 -15.19
N VAL A 437 -15.07 -28.04 -16.15
CA VAL A 437 -14.45 -29.25 -16.68
C VAL A 437 -13.20 -29.59 -15.89
N PHE A 438 -13.17 -30.74 -15.22
CA PHE A 438 -11.98 -31.61 -15.07
C PHE A 438 -12.48 -33.01 -14.72
N LYS A 439 -12.52 -33.88 -15.75
CA LYS A 439 -12.96 -35.28 -15.64
C LYS A 439 -11.71 -36.13 -15.38
N VAL A 440 -11.46 -36.51 -14.13
CA VAL A 440 -10.52 -37.59 -13.80
C VAL A 440 -11.31 -38.89 -13.80
N THR A 441 -10.98 -39.77 -14.74
CA THR A 441 -11.52 -41.13 -14.84
C THR A 441 -11.03 -41.97 -13.66
N ASN A 442 -11.98 -42.40 -12.82
CA ASN A 442 -11.72 -43.26 -11.68
C ASN A 442 -11.66 -44.72 -12.17
N ASN A 443 -10.46 -45.21 -12.49
CA ASN A 443 -10.26 -46.63 -12.76
C ASN A 443 -10.05 -47.35 -11.43
N LYS A 444 -11.00 -48.24 -11.07
CA LYS A 444 -10.91 -49.09 -9.87
C LYS A 444 -9.73 -50.06 -10.04
N GLY A 445 -8.62 -49.77 -9.35
CA GLY A 445 -7.50 -50.68 -9.17
C GLY A 445 -6.81 -50.43 -7.84
N LYS A 446 -6.90 -51.38 -6.90
CA LYS A 446 -6.15 -51.36 -5.64
C LYS A 446 -4.64 -51.33 -5.95
N LYS A 447 -3.98 -50.18 -5.84
CA LYS A 447 -2.51 -50.10 -5.74
C LYS A 447 -2.10 -49.59 -4.35
N LYS A 448 -1.15 -50.30 -3.74
CA LYS A 448 -0.75 -50.16 -2.32
C LYS A 448 -0.14 -48.76 -2.02
N PRO A 449 -0.34 -48.20 -0.81
CA PRO A 449 0.12 -46.85 -0.42
C PRO A 449 1.62 -46.55 -0.58
N LYS A 450 2.48 -47.57 -0.70
CA LYS A 450 3.94 -47.41 -0.85
C LYS A 450 4.33 -46.92 -2.26
N GLU A 451 3.62 -47.32 -3.31
CA GLU A 451 3.96 -46.97 -4.71
C GLU A 451 3.67 -45.48 -5.00
N VAL A 452 2.63 -44.91 -4.39
CA VAL A 452 2.23 -43.50 -4.52
C VAL A 452 3.21 -42.56 -3.79
N LYS A 453 3.70 -42.96 -2.60
CA LYS A 453 4.77 -42.21 -1.89
C LYS A 453 6.08 -42.19 -2.68
N GLY A 454 6.46 -43.30 -3.31
CA GLY A 454 7.66 -43.38 -4.15
C GLY A 454 7.62 -42.43 -5.35
N LYS A 455 6.49 -42.40 -6.08
CA LYS A 455 6.30 -41.49 -7.21
C LYS A 455 6.28 -40.02 -6.79
N LEU A 456 5.69 -39.69 -5.64
CA LEU A 456 5.67 -38.31 -5.14
C LEU A 456 7.07 -37.84 -4.71
N LYS A 457 7.90 -38.73 -4.14
CA LYS A 457 9.29 -38.44 -3.80
C LYS A 457 10.14 -38.19 -5.04
N GLN A 458 10.03 -39.04 -6.07
CA GLN A 458 10.70 -38.83 -7.35
C GLN A 458 10.28 -37.53 -8.04
N LEU A 459 9.00 -37.16 -7.96
CA LEU A 459 8.51 -35.91 -8.52
C LEU A 459 9.12 -34.68 -7.80
N LYS A 460 9.22 -34.73 -6.47
CA LYS A 460 9.85 -33.66 -5.67
C LYS A 460 11.35 -33.54 -5.96
N GLU A 461 12.05 -34.66 -6.09
CA GLU A 461 13.48 -34.67 -6.46
C GLU A 461 13.70 -34.13 -7.88
N THR A 462 12.82 -34.47 -8.83
CA THR A 462 12.87 -33.94 -10.20
C THR A 462 12.62 -32.44 -10.25
N VAL A 463 11.68 -31.93 -9.45
CA VAL A 463 11.41 -30.49 -9.34
C VAL A 463 12.60 -29.77 -8.72
N LYS A 464 13.20 -30.34 -7.66
CA LYS A 464 14.39 -29.78 -7.01
C LYS A 464 15.59 -29.70 -7.97
N ALA A 465 15.85 -30.76 -8.74
CA ALA A 465 16.92 -30.76 -9.74
C ALA A 465 16.71 -29.73 -10.86
N LYS A 466 15.45 -29.50 -11.27
CA LYS A 466 15.12 -28.43 -12.23
C LYS A 466 15.33 -27.05 -11.64
N GLN A 467 14.98 -26.85 -10.36
CA GLN A 467 15.21 -25.60 -9.64
C GLN A 467 16.72 -25.27 -9.57
N GLU A 468 17.52 -26.24 -9.14
CA GLU A 468 18.98 -26.09 -9.02
C GLU A 468 19.64 -25.76 -10.37
N LYS A 469 19.16 -26.37 -11.46
CA LYS A 469 19.65 -26.09 -12.82
C LYS A 469 19.29 -24.68 -13.31
N VAL A 470 18.11 -24.17 -12.94
CA VAL A 470 17.69 -22.79 -13.23
C VAL A 470 18.54 -21.81 -12.43
N ASP A 471 18.81 -22.09 -11.16
CA ASP A 471 19.66 -21.25 -10.30
C ASP A 471 21.11 -21.20 -10.79
N GLU A 472 21.67 -22.31 -11.28
CA GLU A 472 22.98 -22.33 -11.94
C GLU A 472 22.98 -21.48 -13.22
N THR A 473 21.94 -21.59 -14.04
CA THR A 473 21.82 -20.81 -15.27
C THR A 473 21.75 -19.30 -14.96
N LEU A 474 21.04 -18.92 -13.90
CA LEU A 474 20.95 -17.54 -13.40
C LEU A 474 22.29 -17.01 -12.88
N LYS A 475 23.07 -17.85 -12.18
CA LYS A 475 24.41 -17.48 -11.70
C LYS A 475 25.39 -17.25 -12.86
N VAL A 476 25.32 -18.07 -13.91
CA VAL A 476 26.12 -17.88 -15.13
C VAL A 476 25.72 -16.59 -15.85
N LEU A 477 24.42 -16.35 -16.02
CA LEU A 477 23.92 -15.11 -16.65
C LEU A 477 24.35 -13.85 -15.88
N HIS A 478 24.33 -13.92 -14.55
CA HIS A 478 24.77 -12.83 -13.68
C HIS A 478 26.27 -12.57 -13.83
N LYS A 479 27.09 -13.62 -13.94
CA LYS A 479 28.53 -13.50 -14.18
C LYS A 479 28.83 -12.86 -15.54
N ASP A 480 28.08 -13.23 -16.58
CA ASP A 480 28.23 -12.66 -17.93
C ASP A 480 27.77 -11.19 -18.01
N MET A 481 26.80 -10.79 -17.18
CA MET A 481 26.39 -9.40 -17.04
C MET A 481 27.42 -8.55 -16.28
N VAL A 482 28.06 -9.09 -15.24
CA VAL A 482 29.02 -8.36 -14.40
C VAL A 482 30.38 -8.19 -15.10
N VAL A 483 30.74 -9.06 -16.05
CA VAL A 483 32.04 -8.99 -16.76
C VAL A 483 32.05 -7.95 -17.89
N LYS A 484 30.90 -7.47 -18.38
CA LYS A 484 30.85 -6.36 -19.33
C LYS A 484 31.08 -5.01 -18.63
N LYS A 485 32.35 -4.66 -18.38
CA LYS A 485 32.75 -3.28 -18.05
C LYS A 485 32.24 -2.32 -19.14
N PRO A 486 31.66 -1.16 -18.79
CA PRO A 486 31.34 -0.12 -19.77
C PRO A 486 32.63 0.36 -20.44
N LYS A 487 32.66 0.44 -21.77
CA LYS A 487 33.72 1.17 -22.47
C LYS A 487 33.68 2.64 -22.03
N PRO A 488 34.82 3.28 -21.70
CA PRO A 488 34.85 4.71 -21.42
C PRO A 488 34.33 5.48 -22.63
N ALA A 489 33.53 6.52 -22.37
CA ALA A 489 33.03 7.43 -23.39
C ALA A 489 34.20 8.07 -24.16
N ALA A 490 34.14 8.02 -25.50
CA ALA A 490 35.09 8.69 -26.36
C ALA A 490 35.01 10.22 -26.16
N THR A 491 36.18 10.85 -26.07
CA THR A 491 36.36 12.29 -25.88
C THR A 491 35.73 13.09 -27.04
N PRO A 492 35.20 14.31 -26.82
CA PRO A 492 34.54 15.06 -27.88
C PRO A 492 35.51 15.44 -29.00
N ILE A 493 35.15 15.12 -30.25
CA ILE A 493 35.92 15.46 -31.45
C ILE A 493 35.87 16.98 -31.63
N LYS A 494 37.03 17.64 -31.61
CA LYS A 494 37.17 19.07 -31.96
C LYS A 494 36.70 19.31 -33.40
N ASN A 495 35.83 20.29 -33.59
CA ASN A 495 35.37 20.77 -34.89
C ASN A 495 36.54 21.16 -35.80
N LYS A 496 36.82 20.34 -36.81
CA LYS A 496 37.53 20.76 -38.03
C LYS A 496 36.53 20.76 -39.17
N LYS A 497 36.35 21.94 -39.80
CA LYS A 497 35.61 22.11 -41.06
C LYS A 497 36.09 21.07 -42.08
N LYS A 498 35.19 20.25 -42.61
CA LYS A 498 35.40 19.41 -43.80
C LYS A 498 34.64 20.02 -44.99
N PRO A 499 35.20 19.96 -46.22
CA PRO A 499 34.61 20.59 -47.40
C PRO A 499 33.42 19.80 -47.94
N ALA A 500 32.59 20.46 -48.75
CA ALA A 500 31.34 19.95 -49.30
C ALA A 500 31.51 18.65 -50.11
N ALA A 501 30.53 17.74 -49.97
CA ALA A 501 30.51 16.45 -50.63
C ALA A 501 30.15 16.57 -52.12
N ASN A 502 30.88 15.85 -52.97
CA ASN A 502 30.68 15.76 -54.41
C ASN A 502 29.63 14.66 -54.71
N SER A 503 28.54 15.02 -55.39
CA SER A 503 27.29 14.24 -55.50
C SER A 503 27.27 13.18 -56.61
N SER A 504 28.41 12.78 -57.17
CA SER A 504 28.43 12.02 -58.44
C SER A 504 28.49 10.49 -58.34
N LYS A 505 28.24 9.84 -57.19
CA LYS A 505 28.30 8.36 -57.08
C LYS A 505 27.27 7.73 -56.12
N VAL A 506 26.06 8.28 -56.05
CA VAL A 506 24.98 7.71 -55.21
C VAL A 506 24.02 6.82 -56.02
N SER A 507 24.05 6.85 -57.36
CA SER A 507 23.14 6.07 -58.20
C SER A 507 23.46 4.57 -58.29
N ASP A 508 24.70 4.15 -58.07
CA ASP A 508 25.10 2.74 -58.32
C ASP A 508 24.85 1.81 -57.13
N THR A 509 24.58 2.37 -55.95
CA THR A 509 24.44 1.59 -54.70
C THR A 509 22.98 1.31 -54.33
N LEU A 510 22.01 1.98 -54.95
CA LEU A 510 20.57 1.77 -54.70
C LEU A 510 19.95 0.64 -55.53
N GLY A 511 20.57 0.23 -56.64
CA GLY A 511 20.05 -0.84 -57.50
C GLY A 511 20.23 -2.27 -56.98
N LYS A 512 20.89 -2.48 -55.83
CA LYS A 512 21.24 -3.81 -55.30
C LYS A 512 20.44 -4.25 -54.07
N LEU A 513 19.47 -3.46 -53.62
CA LEU A 513 18.60 -3.82 -52.50
C LEU A 513 17.26 -4.31 -53.04
N LYS A 514 17.11 -5.64 -53.16
CA LYS A 514 15.81 -6.29 -53.39
C LYS A 514 15.05 -6.32 -52.06
N PHE A 515 13.84 -5.75 -52.05
CA PHE A 515 12.83 -5.98 -51.02
C PHE A 515 11.96 -7.17 -51.41
#